data_AF-A0A8J5CE60-F1
#
_entry.id   AF-A0A8J5CE60-F1
#
_cell.length_a   1.000
_cell.length_b   1.000
_cell.length_c   1.000
_cell.angle_alpha   90.00
_cell.angle_beta   90.00
_cell.angle_gamma   90.00
#
_symmetry.space_group_name_H-M   'P 1'
#
loop_
_entity.id
_entity.type
_entity.pdbx_description
1 polymer ?
#
loop_
_entity_poly.entity_id
_entity_poly.type
_entity_poly.pdbx_seq_one_letter_code
_entity_poly.pdbx_strand_id
1 'polypeptide(L)'
;MGHYLFPEEDVKLMHDMGLDAYRFSISWSRVIPNGRGPVNPEGVQYYNNLINELKKYGIEPHVTLLHFNLPQSLEDEYSGLLSPKIVEDFTAYVDVCFREFGDRVKYWITVIEPNIEPILGHDLGIFPPNHYSSSLVSSLGLNCSKGNSSVEPYVAGHNLLLSHASAVSLYRKKYQSVVLVQKPNQGGYIGITLLGIWFEPATRLPDDIAAVNRALDFLIGW
;
A
#
# COMPACT_ATOMS: atom_id res chain seq x y z
N MET A 1 -16.09 -5.84 8.34
CA MET A 1 -16.82 -7.03 7.87
C MET A 1 -15.94 -8.26 8.08
N GLY A 2 -16.53 -9.38 8.49
CA GLY A 2 -15.82 -10.62 8.83
C GLY A 2 -15.33 -11.43 7.63
N HIS A 3 -14.71 -10.79 6.63
CA HIS A 3 -14.16 -11.43 5.42
C HIS A 3 -13.22 -12.60 5.71
N TYR A 4 -12.61 -12.60 6.91
CA TYR A 4 -11.77 -13.69 7.37
C TYR A 4 -12.54 -15.01 7.58
N LEU A 5 -13.83 -14.92 7.89
CA LEU A 5 -14.66 -16.06 8.27
C LEU A 5 -15.40 -16.67 7.08
N PHE A 6 -15.73 -15.90 6.03
CA PHE A 6 -16.56 -16.36 4.91
C PHE A 6 -16.06 -15.91 3.52
N PRO A 7 -14.78 -16.15 3.17
CA PRO A 7 -14.25 -15.73 1.87
C PRO A 7 -14.97 -16.38 0.68
N GLU A 8 -15.47 -17.61 0.82
CA GLU A 8 -16.18 -18.31 -0.25
C GLU A 8 -17.55 -17.69 -0.57
N GLU A 9 -18.28 -17.24 0.47
CA GLU A 9 -19.58 -16.58 0.31
C GLU A 9 -19.40 -15.22 -0.37
N ASP A 10 -18.41 -14.44 0.09
CA ASP A 10 -18.06 -13.15 -0.50
C ASP A 10 -17.69 -13.30 -1.98
N VAL A 11 -16.87 -14.29 -2.34
CA VAL A 11 -16.46 -14.53 -3.74
C VAL A 11 -17.64 -14.97 -4.60
N LYS A 12 -18.53 -15.81 -4.06
CA LYS A 12 -19.74 -16.21 -4.79
C LYS A 12 -20.64 -15.00 -5.09
N LEU A 13 -20.83 -14.11 -4.11
CA LEU A 13 -21.59 -12.88 -4.32
C LEU A 13 -20.94 -11.97 -5.37
N MET A 14 -19.60 -11.87 -5.39
CA MET A 14 -18.87 -11.12 -6.43
C MET A 14 -19.13 -11.72 -7.83
N HIS A 15 -19.12 -13.04 -7.94
CA HIS A 15 -19.42 -13.73 -9.20
C HIS A 15 -20.87 -13.49 -9.64
N ASP A 16 -21.84 -13.65 -8.74
CA ASP A 16 -23.26 -13.46 -9.03
C ASP A 16 -23.57 -12.00 -9.43
N MET A 17 -22.78 -11.04 -8.97
CA MET A 17 -22.83 -9.63 -9.39
C MET A 17 -22.15 -9.35 -10.75
N GLY A 18 -21.42 -10.32 -11.30
CA GLY A 18 -20.72 -10.19 -12.58
C GLY A 18 -19.41 -9.42 -12.53
N LEU A 19 -18.67 -9.48 -11.42
CA LEU A 19 -17.35 -8.84 -11.32
C LEU A 19 -16.30 -9.60 -12.13
N ASP A 20 -15.55 -8.87 -12.96
CA ASP A 20 -14.40 -9.42 -13.70
C ASP A 20 -13.11 -9.48 -12.84
N ALA A 21 -13.02 -8.61 -11.83
CA ALA A 21 -11.83 -8.47 -11.00
C ALA A 21 -12.20 -8.08 -9.56
N TYR A 22 -11.34 -8.47 -8.62
CA TYR A 22 -11.47 -8.08 -7.21
C TYR A 22 -10.14 -7.57 -6.67
N ARG A 23 -10.16 -6.33 -6.18
CA ARG A 23 -9.02 -5.69 -5.54
C ARG A 23 -9.06 -5.91 -4.03
N PHE A 24 -7.99 -6.49 -3.47
CA PHE A 24 -7.81 -6.64 -2.04
C PHE A 24 -6.36 -6.37 -1.63
N SER A 25 -6.11 -6.23 -0.32
CA SER A 25 -4.76 -6.06 0.21
C SER A 25 -4.29 -7.28 1.00
N ILE A 26 -3.00 -7.59 0.87
CA ILE A 26 -2.33 -8.53 1.76
C ILE A 26 -1.89 -7.76 3.02
N SER A 27 -2.16 -8.33 4.18
CA SER A 27 -1.71 -7.78 5.44
C SER A 27 -0.29 -8.24 5.71
N TRP A 28 0.65 -7.29 5.78
CA TRP A 28 2.04 -7.58 6.07
C TRP A 28 2.17 -8.34 7.38
N SER A 29 1.56 -7.85 8.46
CA SER A 29 1.57 -8.53 9.77
C SER A 29 0.85 -9.87 9.78
N ARG A 30 0.01 -10.20 8.78
CA ARG A 30 -0.56 -11.55 8.67
C ARG A 30 0.43 -12.54 8.06
N VAL A 31 1.21 -12.10 7.08
CA VAL A 31 2.21 -12.94 6.38
C VAL A 31 3.52 -13.01 7.16
N ILE A 32 3.95 -11.91 7.78
CA ILE A 32 5.17 -11.80 8.59
C ILE A 32 4.81 -11.01 9.86
N PRO A 33 4.44 -11.68 10.97
CA PRO A 33 3.86 -11.06 12.17
C PRO A 33 4.64 -9.89 12.76
N ASN A 34 5.96 -10.03 12.85
CA ASN A 34 6.83 -9.02 13.43
C ASN A 34 7.47 -8.11 12.36
N GLY A 35 6.92 -8.07 11.16
CA GLY A 35 7.48 -7.36 9.99
C GLY A 35 8.69 -8.05 9.38
N ARG A 36 9.50 -8.74 10.19
CA ARG A 36 10.64 -9.57 9.79
C ARG A 36 10.52 -11.00 10.34
N GLY A 37 11.36 -11.88 9.78
CA GLY A 37 11.56 -13.23 10.28
C GLY A 37 10.70 -14.27 9.54
N PRO A 38 10.26 -15.34 10.24
CA PRO A 38 9.59 -16.45 9.58
C PRO A 38 8.23 -16.04 9.01
N VAL A 39 7.94 -16.57 7.83
CA VAL A 39 6.62 -16.45 7.19
C VAL A 39 5.60 -17.25 8.00
N ASN A 40 4.44 -16.67 8.26
CA ASN A 40 3.31 -17.32 8.88
C ASN A 40 2.58 -18.21 7.85
N PRO A 41 2.66 -19.55 7.94
CA PRO A 41 2.05 -20.45 6.96
C PRO A 41 0.53 -20.31 6.91
N GLU A 42 -0.14 -20.07 8.04
CA GLU A 42 -1.59 -19.88 8.09
C GLU A 42 -2.03 -18.60 7.36
N GLY A 43 -1.24 -17.52 7.52
CA GLY A 43 -1.46 -16.27 6.82
C GLY A 43 -1.33 -16.44 5.30
N VAL A 44 -0.32 -17.19 4.85
CA VAL A 44 -0.15 -17.54 3.43
C VAL A 44 -1.30 -18.43 2.94
N GLN A 45 -1.70 -19.43 3.73
CA GLN A 45 -2.80 -20.32 3.38
C GLN A 45 -4.12 -19.57 3.18
N TYR A 46 -4.41 -18.60 4.04
CA TYR A 46 -5.59 -17.74 3.91
C TYR A 46 -5.64 -17.06 2.53
N TYR A 47 -4.56 -16.39 2.12
CA TYR A 47 -4.51 -15.70 0.83
C TYR A 47 -4.52 -16.68 -0.35
N ASN A 48 -3.88 -17.85 -0.21
CA ASN A 48 -3.97 -18.91 -1.21
C ASN A 48 -5.42 -19.38 -1.43
N ASN A 49 -6.18 -19.58 -0.36
CA ASN A 49 -7.59 -19.99 -0.46
C ASN A 49 -8.42 -18.91 -1.16
N LEU A 50 -8.27 -17.64 -0.77
CA LEU A 50 -8.97 -16.51 -1.40
C LEU A 50 -8.64 -16.40 -2.89
N ILE A 51 -7.36 -16.43 -3.24
CA ILE A 51 -6.91 -16.33 -4.65
C ILE A 51 -7.43 -17.51 -5.46
N ASN A 52 -7.38 -18.73 -4.93
CA ASN A 52 -7.88 -19.91 -5.62
C ASN A 52 -9.39 -19.82 -5.87
N GLU A 53 -10.16 -19.38 -4.88
CA GLU A 53 -11.61 -19.24 -5.01
C GLU A 53 -11.98 -18.15 -6.03
N LEU A 54 -11.29 -17.01 -6.02
CA LEU A 54 -11.48 -15.96 -7.05
C LEU A 54 -11.22 -16.52 -8.46
N LYS A 55 -10.09 -17.21 -8.66
CA LYS A 55 -9.72 -17.78 -9.96
C LYS A 55 -10.70 -18.87 -10.42
N LYS A 56 -11.27 -19.64 -9.50
CA LYS A 56 -12.30 -20.65 -9.80
C LYS A 56 -13.55 -20.04 -10.43
N TYR A 57 -13.94 -18.83 -10.01
CA TYR A 57 -15.06 -18.09 -10.60
C TYR A 57 -14.65 -17.16 -11.75
N GLY A 58 -13.39 -17.21 -12.19
CA GLY A 58 -12.88 -16.36 -13.27
C GLY A 58 -12.63 -14.91 -12.87
N ILE A 59 -12.66 -14.58 -11.57
CA ILE A 59 -12.44 -13.22 -11.06
C ILE A 59 -10.93 -12.98 -10.94
N GLU A 60 -10.42 -11.93 -11.57
CA GLU A 60 -9.00 -11.62 -11.57
C GLU A 60 -8.57 -10.94 -10.26
N PRO A 61 -7.60 -11.49 -9.51
CA PRO A 61 -7.13 -10.90 -8.26
C PRO A 61 -6.18 -9.71 -8.52
N HIS A 62 -6.55 -8.54 -8.00
CA HIS A 62 -5.73 -7.33 -8.02
C HIS A 62 -5.22 -7.05 -6.61
N VAL A 63 -3.92 -7.26 -6.37
CA VAL A 63 -3.38 -7.31 -5.01
C VAL A 63 -2.62 -6.04 -4.66
N THR A 64 -3.00 -5.41 -3.55
CA THR A 64 -2.27 -4.30 -2.92
C THR A 64 -1.36 -4.83 -1.81
N LEU A 65 -0.08 -4.45 -1.83
CA LEU A 65 0.94 -5.00 -0.94
C LEU A 65 1.07 -4.20 0.37
N LEU A 66 0.99 -2.87 0.31
CA LEU A 66 0.92 -1.98 1.47
C LEU A 66 -0.36 -1.14 1.41
N HIS A 67 -1.16 -1.22 2.48
CA HIS A 67 -2.44 -0.51 2.59
C HIS A 67 -2.64 0.02 4.01
N PHE A 68 -1.89 1.07 4.37
CA PHE A 68 -1.92 1.71 5.69
C PHE A 68 -1.73 0.74 6.87
N ASN A 69 -1.09 -0.41 6.65
CA ASN A 69 -1.08 -1.56 7.55
C ASN A 69 0.33 -2.03 7.89
N LEU A 70 1.21 -1.07 8.16
CA LEU A 70 2.57 -1.35 8.59
C LEU A 70 2.59 -2.18 9.89
N PRO A 71 3.43 -3.21 10.01
CA PRO A 71 3.60 -3.94 11.26
C PRO A 71 4.06 -3.01 12.39
N GLN A 72 3.35 -3.02 13.52
CA GLN A 72 3.65 -2.17 14.68
C GLN A 72 5.08 -2.34 15.18
N SER A 73 5.66 -3.53 15.08
CA SER A 73 7.05 -3.79 15.47
C SER A 73 8.07 -2.93 14.72
N LEU A 74 7.81 -2.59 13.46
CA LEU A 74 8.69 -1.74 12.65
C LEU A 74 8.55 -0.27 13.05
N GLU A 75 7.32 0.14 13.39
CA GLU A 75 7.04 1.46 13.96
C GLU A 75 7.75 1.64 15.31
N ASP A 76 7.65 0.65 16.19
CA ASP A 76 8.26 0.68 17.53
C ASP A 76 9.80 0.68 17.47
N GLU A 77 10.39 -0.06 16.53
CA GLU A 77 11.85 -0.22 16.45
C GLU A 77 12.55 1.01 15.86
N TYR A 78 12.00 1.60 14.80
CA TYR A 78 12.68 2.66 14.05
C TYR A 78 11.77 3.75 13.49
N SER A 79 10.52 3.84 13.97
CA SER A 79 9.52 4.81 13.48
C SER A 79 9.10 4.56 12.03
N GLY A 80 9.07 3.28 11.63
CA GLY A 80 8.42 2.83 10.39
C GLY A 80 8.80 3.62 9.16
N LEU A 81 7.82 4.31 8.58
CA LEU A 81 7.98 5.09 7.34
C LEU A 81 8.97 6.25 7.46
N LEU A 82 9.35 6.68 8.67
CA LEU A 82 10.34 7.73 8.88
C LEU A 82 11.79 7.23 8.77
N SER A 83 12.00 5.93 8.65
CA SER A 83 13.33 5.33 8.51
C SER A 83 13.56 4.76 7.12
N PRO A 84 14.75 4.96 6.51
CA PRO A 84 15.08 4.32 5.24
C PRO A 84 15.17 2.78 5.34
N LYS A 85 15.25 2.22 6.55
CA LYS A 85 15.22 0.77 6.79
C LYS A 85 13.95 0.10 6.26
N ILE A 86 12.84 0.85 6.20
CA ILE A 86 11.57 0.34 5.69
C ILE A 86 11.67 -0.20 4.26
N VAL A 87 12.55 0.38 3.45
CA VAL A 87 12.71 0.00 2.05
C VAL A 87 13.18 -1.46 1.93
N GLU A 88 14.16 -1.85 2.75
CA GLU A 88 14.67 -3.22 2.76
C GLU A 88 13.63 -4.20 3.31
N ASP A 89 12.97 -3.85 4.43
CA ASP A 89 11.96 -4.69 5.06
C ASP A 89 10.74 -4.91 4.17
N PHE A 90 10.27 -3.84 3.53
CA PHE A 90 9.17 -3.92 2.56
C PHE A 90 9.58 -4.79 1.37
N THR A 91 10.81 -4.62 0.86
CA THR A 91 11.34 -5.43 -0.25
C THR A 91 11.36 -6.92 0.10
N ALA A 92 11.79 -7.28 1.32
CA ALA A 92 11.79 -8.66 1.79
C ALA A 92 10.38 -9.23 1.92
N TYR A 93 9.44 -8.46 2.44
CA TYR A 93 8.02 -8.86 2.52
C TYR A 93 7.39 -9.08 1.15
N VAL A 94 7.60 -8.17 0.19
CA VAL A 94 7.02 -8.33 -1.15
C VAL A 94 7.68 -9.49 -1.91
N ASP A 95 8.94 -9.82 -1.64
CA ASP A 95 9.59 -11.02 -2.19
C ASP A 95 8.85 -12.30 -1.79
N VAL A 96 8.37 -12.38 -0.53
CA VAL A 96 7.50 -13.47 -0.08
C VAL A 96 6.21 -13.46 -0.88
N CYS A 97 5.52 -12.32 -0.98
CA CYS A 97 4.24 -12.23 -1.70
C CYS A 97 4.36 -12.65 -3.17
N PHE A 98 5.39 -12.18 -3.88
CA PHE A 98 5.62 -12.56 -5.28
C PHE A 98 5.93 -14.06 -5.42
N ARG A 99 6.70 -14.63 -4.51
CA ARG A 99 7.05 -16.05 -4.51
C ARG A 99 5.84 -16.96 -4.26
N GLU A 100 5.02 -16.60 -3.27
CA GLU A 100 3.90 -17.44 -2.81
C GLU A 100 2.65 -17.32 -3.69
N PHE A 101 2.41 -16.15 -4.30
CA PHE A 101 1.13 -15.85 -4.96
C PHE A 101 1.25 -15.46 -6.44
N GLY A 102 2.44 -15.10 -6.92
CA GLY A 102 2.63 -14.54 -8.28
C GLY A 102 2.47 -15.53 -9.43
N ASP A 103 2.34 -16.82 -9.13
CA ASP A 103 1.91 -17.82 -10.11
C ASP A 103 0.47 -17.57 -10.59
N ARG A 104 -0.42 -17.09 -9.70
CA ARG A 104 -1.85 -16.80 -9.97
C ARG A 104 -2.19 -15.31 -10.03
N VAL A 105 -1.49 -14.46 -9.29
CA VAL A 105 -1.73 -13.00 -9.25
C VAL A 105 -0.94 -12.30 -10.35
N LYS A 106 -1.65 -11.57 -11.22
CA LYS A 106 -1.06 -10.84 -12.35
C LYS A 106 -1.11 -9.32 -12.21
N TYR A 107 -1.83 -8.77 -11.23
CA TYR A 107 -1.92 -7.32 -11.04
C TYR A 107 -1.50 -6.95 -9.63
N TRP A 108 -0.35 -6.27 -9.52
CA TRP A 108 0.26 -5.86 -8.27
C TRP A 108 0.22 -4.34 -8.11
N ILE A 109 -0.22 -3.90 -6.94
CA ILE A 109 -0.15 -2.52 -6.47
C ILE A 109 0.80 -2.52 -5.27
N THR A 110 1.92 -1.82 -5.35
CA THR A 110 2.91 -1.85 -4.27
C THR A 110 2.41 -1.10 -3.04
N VAL A 111 1.98 0.15 -3.25
CA VAL A 111 1.57 1.10 -2.21
C VAL A 111 0.30 1.76 -2.71
N ILE A 112 -0.66 1.91 -1.81
CA ILE A 112 -1.87 2.69 -2.04
C ILE A 112 -1.72 4.07 -1.44
N GLU A 113 -2.13 5.08 -2.20
CA GLU A 113 -2.27 6.47 -1.77
C GLU A 113 -1.04 7.01 -1.00
N PRO A 114 0.18 6.86 -1.55
CA PRO A 114 1.39 7.42 -0.92
C PRO A 114 1.35 8.94 -0.85
N ASN A 115 0.43 9.57 -1.58
CA ASN A 115 0.19 11.00 -1.55
C ASN A 115 -0.72 11.47 -0.40
N ILE A 116 -1.37 10.53 0.30
CA ILE A 116 -2.29 10.82 1.39
C ILE A 116 -1.82 10.19 2.70
N GLU A 117 -1.25 8.98 2.68
CA GLU A 117 -0.71 8.31 3.88
C GLU A 117 0.17 9.23 4.74
N PRO A 118 1.15 9.95 4.16
CA PRO A 118 2.01 10.82 4.96
C PRO A 118 1.25 12.00 5.58
N ILE A 119 0.26 12.53 4.88
CA ILE A 119 -0.55 13.65 5.36
C ILE A 119 -1.43 13.18 6.52
N LEU A 120 -2.10 12.04 6.39
CA LEU A 120 -3.00 11.53 7.42
C LEU A 120 -2.26 11.08 8.69
N GLY A 121 -1.10 10.44 8.53
CA GLY A 121 -0.32 9.85 9.61
C GLY A 121 0.70 10.79 10.27
N HIS A 122 1.29 11.72 9.49
CA HIS A 122 2.43 12.55 9.92
C HIS A 122 2.21 14.07 9.81
N ASP A 123 1.06 14.53 9.32
CA ASP A 123 0.67 15.95 9.34
C ASP A 123 -0.58 16.19 10.19
N LEU A 124 -1.71 15.59 9.77
CA LEU A 124 -3.00 15.74 10.45
C LEU A 124 -3.09 14.87 11.71
N GLY A 125 -2.36 13.74 11.72
CA GLY A 125 -2.34 12.79 12.83
C GLY A 125 -3.67 12.08 13.10
N ILE A 126 -4.53 11.96 12.08
CA ILE A 126 -5.83 11.29 12.21
C ILE A 126 -5.75 9.79 11.91
N PHE A 127 -4.66 9.34 11.28
CA PHE A 127 -4.33 7.92 11.08
C PHE A 127 -3.07 7.58 11.91
N PRO A 128 -2.86 6.30 12.27
CA PRO A 128 -1.59 5.85 12.83
C PRO A 128 -0.41 6.27 11.93
N PRO A 129 0.75 6.65 12.51
CA PRO A 129 1.10 6.64 13.94
C PRO A 129 0.66 7.89 14.73
N ASN A 130 -0.19 8.74 14.15
CA ASN A 130 -0.74 9.94 14.79
C ASN A 130 0.33 10.99 15.16
N HIS A 131 1.34 11.19 14.30
CA HIS A 131 2.36 12.22 14.48
C HIS A 131 1.86 13.57 13.92
N TYR A 132 2.03 14.65 14.69
CA TYR A 132 1.74 16.03 14.26
C TYR A 132 2.39 17.05 15.19
N SER A 133 2.72 18.25 14.68
CA SER A 133 3.25 19.36 15.49
C SER A 133 2.15 20.24 16.08
N SER A 134 1.15 20.59 15.26
CA SER A 134 -0.04 21.34 15.64
C SER A 134 -1.09 21.07 14.57
N SER A 135 -2.04 20.20 14.86
CA SER A 135 -3.07 19.79 13.91
C SER A 135 -4.34 20.62 14.13
N LEU A 136 -5.25 20.67 13.15
CA LEU A 136 -6.66 21.05 13.39
C LEU A 136 -7.25 20.23 14.55
N VAL A 137 -6.78 19.00 14.75
CA VAL A 137 -7.18 18.11 15.85
C VAL A 137 -6.64 18.59 17.22
N SER A 138 -5.55 19.37 17.24
CA SER A 138 -5.08 20.05 18.47
C SER A 138 -6.11 21.04 19.01
N SER A 139 -6.92 21.63 18.13
CA SER A 139 -8.05 22.49 18.54
C SER A 139 -9.19 21.70 19.22
N LEU A 140 -9.20 20.37 19.10
CA LEU A 140 -10.09 19.45 19.81
C LEU A 140 -9.49 18.94 21.14
N GLY A 141 -8.35 19.46 21.58
CA GLY A 141 -7.72 19.11 22.86
C GLY A 141 -6.91 17.81 22.85
N LEU A 142 -6.72 17.19 21.68
CA LEU A 142 -5.78 16.08 21.49
C LEU A 142 -4.43 16.69 21.11
N ASN A 143 -3.48 16.70 22.05
CA ASN A 143 -2.10 17.11 21.79
C ASN A 143 -1.23 15.85 21.64
N CYS A 144 -0.51 15.72 20.53
CA CYS A 144 0.55 14.75 20.39
C CYS A 144 1.86 15.38 20.83
N SER A 145 2.63 14.65 21.62
CA SER A 145 3.95 15.07 22.10
C SER A 145 5.07 14.76 21.09
N LYS A 146 4.72 14.22 19.91
CA LYS A 146 5.65 13.74 18.88
C LYS A 146 5.16 14.14 17.48
N GLY A 147 6.10 14.52 16.61
CA GLY A 147 5.82 14.81 15.21
C GLY A 147 6.38 16.14 14.71
N ASN A 148 6.86 16.14 13.47
CA ASN A 148 7.17 17.36 12.70
C ASN A 148 6.34 17.42 11.41
N SER A 149 5.17 18.06 11.46
CA SER A 149 4.25 18.20 10.32
C SER A 149 4.86 18.87 9.09
N SER A 150 5.92 19.67 9.26
CA SER A 150 6.61 20.33 8.14
C SER A 150 7.68 19.45 7.47
N VAL A 151 8.02 18.29 8.04
CA VAL A 151 9.16 17.45 7.59
C VAL A 151 8.75 16.00 7.40
N GLU A 152 8.10 15.39 8.39
CA GLU A 152 7.79 13.96 8.41
C GLU A 152 6.94 13.48 7.22
N PRO A 153 5.93 14.24 6.73
CA PRO A 153 5.18 13.82 5.54
C PRO A 153 6.07 13.61 4.32
N TYR A 154 7.07 14.48 4.12
CA TYR A 154 8.01 14.36 3.01
C TYR A 154 8.96 13.18 3.18
N VAL A 155 9.42 12.91 4.42
CA VAL A 155 10.28 11.76 4.71
C VAL A 155 9.52 10.45 4.48
N ALA A 156 8.30 10.35 5.00
CA ALA A 156 7.47 9.16 4.82
C ALA A 156 7.12 8.93 3.33
N GLY A 157 6.69 9.98 2.63
CA GLY A 157 6.43 9.93 1.18
C GLY A 157 7.66 9.50 0.38
N HIS A 158 8.84 10.04 0.70
CA HIS A 158 10.10 9.65 0.07
C HIS A 158 10.40 8.16 0.26
N ASN A 159 10.28 7.64 1.47
CA ASN A 159 10.53 6.23 1.76
C ASN A 159 9.48 5.30 1.13
N LEU A 160 8.21 5.73 1.01
CA LEU A 160 7.18 5.01 0.25
C LEU A 160 7.53 4.90 -1.24
N LEU A 161 8.00 5.99 -1.86
CA LEU A 161 8.44 5.98 -3.25
C LEU A 161 9.67 5.09 -3.47
N LEU A 162 10.65 5.12 -2.57
CA LEU A 162 11.80 4.21 -2.62
C LEU A 162 11.37 2.75 -2.43
N SER A 163 10.44 2.48 -1.52
CA SER A 163 9.86 1.15 -1.29
C SER A 163 9.13 0.63 -2.53
N HIS A 164 8.34 1.47 -3.19
CA HIS A 164 7.72 1.18 -4.49
C HIS A 164 8.78 0.84 -5.54
N ALA A 165 9.78 1.70 -5.73
CA ALA A 165 10.81 1.51 -6.74
C ALA A 165 11.61 0.21 -6.52
N SER A 166 11.94 -0.10 -5.27
CA SER A 166 12.63 -1.33 -4.89
C SER A 166 11.79 -2.58 -5.21
N ALA A 167 10.50 -2.57 -4.84
CA ALA A 167 9.57 -3.66 -5.14
C ALA A 167 9.38 -3.88 -6.65
N VAL A 168 9.23 -2.81 -7.43
CA VAL A 168 9.12 -2.87 -8.90
C VAL A 168 10.40 -3.42 -9.53
N SER A 169 11.56 -2.95 -9.06
CA SER A 169 12.88 -3.43 -9.51
C SER A 169 13.05 -4.93 -9.24
N LEU A 170 12.69 -5.38 -8.02
CA LEU A 170 12.69 -6.79 -7.64
C LEU A 170 11.78 -7.61 -8.56
N TYR A 171 10.52 -7.19 -8.74
CA TYR A 171 9.54 -7.90 -9.57
C TYR A 171 10.03 -8.07 -11.01
N ARG A 172 10.47 -6.97 -11.64
CA ARG A 172 10.97 -6.98 -13.02
C ARG A 172 12.20 -7.86 -13.19
N LYS A 173 13.16 -7.80 -12.26
CA LYS A 173 14.43 -8.52 -12.37
C LYS A 173 14.33 -10.00 -11.99
N LYS A 174 13.52 -10.34 -10.99
CA LYS A 174 13.45 -11.70 -10.44
C LYS A 174 12.23 -12.48 -10.94
N TYR A 175 11.09 -11.82 -11.11
CA TYR A 175 9.81 -12.51 -11.39
C TYR A 175 9.31 -12.33 -12.83
N GLN A 176 9.83 -11.36 -13.58
CA GLN A 176 9.57 -11.18 -15.00
C GLN A 176 10.76 -11.47 -15.92
N SER A 177 11.98 -11.60 -15.38
CA SER A 177 13.16 -11.90 -16.19
C SER A 177 13.21 -13.38 -16.57
N VAL A 178 13.44 -13.66 -17.85
CA VAL A 178 13.63 -15.02 -18.39
C VAL A 178 15.04 -15.55 -18.09
N VAL A 179 15.97 -14.70 -17.68
CA VAL A 179 17.41 -15.02 -17.62
C VAL A 179 17.87 -15.48 -16.23
N LEU A 180 17.19 -15.08 -15.15
CA LEU A 180 17.74 -15.19 -13.79
C LEU A 180 17.12 -16.26 -12.89
N VAL A 181 16.02 -16.92 -13.29
CA VAL A 181 15.31 -17.85 -12.39
C VAL A 181 14.90 -19.15 -13.11
N GLN A 182 15.07 -20.29 -12.41
CA GLN A 182 14.57 -21.62 -12.81
C GLN A 182 13.03 -21.74 -12.77
N LYS A 183 12.30 -20.65 -12.49
CA LYS A 183 10.84 -20.57 -12.46
C LYS A 183 10.34 -19.78 -13.67
N PRO A 184 9.17 -20.13 -14.23
CA PRO A 184 8.61 -19.41 -15.37
C PRO A 184 8.35 -17.95 -15.03
N ASN A 185 8.52 -17.08 -16.03
CA ASN A 185 8.12 -15.68 -15.98
C ASN A 185 6.65 -15.58 -15.53
N GLN A 186 6.40 -14.77 -14.49
CA GLN A 186 5.05 -14.61 -13.95
C GLN A 186 4.12 -13.80 -14.85
N GLY A 187 4.67 -12.95 -15.72
CA GLY A 187 3.90 -12.21 -16.73
C GLY A 187 2.89 -11.19 -16.18
N GLY A 188 3.05 -10.74 -14.93
CA GLY A 188 2.14 -9.77 -14.31
C GLY A 188 2.49 -8.30 -14.60
N TYR A 189 1.65 -7.39 -14.14
CA TYR A 189 1.82 -5.94 -14.13
C TYR A 189 2.01 -5.48 -12.68
N ILE A 190 2.83 -4.44 -12.49
CA ILE A 190 3.09 -3.86 -11.18
C ILE A 190 3.08 -2.34 -11.26
N GLY A 191 2.40 -1.70 -10.31
CA GLY A 191 2.23 -0.25 -10.26
C GLY A 191 1.95 0.26 -8.85
N ILE A 192 1.47 1.51 -8.79
CA ILE A 192 1.13 2.24 -7.58
C ILE A 192 -0.25 2.86 -7.76
N THR A 193 -1.00 3.06 -6.67
CA THR A 193 -2.31 3.72 -6.72
C THR A 193 -2.21 5.08 -6.03
N LEU A 194 -2.69 6.13 -6.69
CA LEU A 194 -2.75 7.49 -6.14
C LEU A 194 -4.21 7.88 -5.88
N LEU A 195 -4.46 8.67 -4.84
CA LEU A 195 -5.75 9.35 -4.69
C LEU A 195 -5.77 10.56 -5.62
N GLY A 196 -6.70 10.57 -6.58
CA GLY A 196 -6.90 11.70 -7.47
C GLY A 196 -8.10 12.54 -7.04
N ILE A 197 -7.86 13.77 -6.57
CA ILE A 197 -8.90 14.78 -6.36
C ILE A 197 -8.78 15.83 -7.46
N TRP A 198 -9.90 16.11 -8.13
CA TRP A 198 -9.95 17.17 -9.12
C TRP A 198 -10.21 18.52 -8.45
N PHE A 199 -9.55 19.56 -8.95
CA PHE A 199 -9.71 20.93 -8.47
C PHE A 199 -10.18 21.83 -9.61
N GLU A 200 -11.11 22.72 -9.29
CA GLU A 200 -11.57 23.79 -10.19
C GLU A 200 -11.20 25.14 -9.59
N PRO A 201 -10.85 26.14 -10.44
CA PRO A 201 -10.48 27.45 -9.93
C PRO A 201 -11.72 28.17 -9.40
N ALA A 202 -11.60 28.81 -8.24
CA ALA A 202 -12.72 29.51 -7.60
C ALA A 202 -13.24 30.67 -8.48
N THR A 203 -12.34 31.32 -9.21
CA THR A 203 -12.67 32.34 -10.21
C THR A 203 -11.81 32.17 -11.48
N ARG A 204 -12.04 33.01 -12.49
CA ARG A 204 -11.22 33.05 -13.71
C ARG A 204 -9.94 33.89 -13.57
N LEU A 205 -9.61 34.33 -12.35
CA LEU A 205 -8.40 35.11 -12.11
C LEU A 205 -7.16 34.20 -12.29
N PRO A 206 -6.05 34.74 -12.81
CA PRO A 206 -4.82 33.97 -13.00
C PRO A 206 -4.31 33.27 -11.72
N ASP A 207 -4.50 33.90 -10.56
CA ASP A 207 -4.03 33.36 -9.27
C ASP A 207 -4.78 32.08 -8.86
N ASP A 208 -6.09 32.01 -9.12
CA ASP A 208 -6.91 30.84 -8.81
C ASP A 208 -6.61 29.69 -9.78
N ILE A 209 -6.36 30.01 -11.05
CA ILE A 209 -5.90 29.03 -12.04
C ILE A 209 -4.53 28.47 -11.63
N ALA A 210 -3.62 29.34 -11.19
CA ALA A 210 -2.32 28.91 -10.69
C ALA A 210 -2.43 28.10 -9.40
N ALA A 211 -3.40 28.41 -8.53
CA ALA A 211 -3.66 27.66 -7.30
C ALA A 211 -4.12 26.22 -7.58
N VAL A 212 -4.97 26.01 -8.60
CA VAL A 212 -5.36 24.66 -9.05
C VAL A 212 -4.17 23.84 -9.47
N ASN A 213 -3.27 24.41 -10.28
CA ASN A 213 -2.06 23.70 -10.72
C ASN A 213 -1.17 23.32 -9.52
N ARG A 214 -0.97 24.24 -8.56
CA ARG A 214 -0.25 23.92 -7.32
C ARG A 214 -0.92 22.82 -6.52
N ALA A 215 -2.25 22.83 -6.40
CA ALA A 215 -2.99 21.80 -5.68
C ALA A 215 -2.83 20.43 -6.34
N LEU A 216 -2.89 20.36 -7.68
CA LEU A 216 -2.65 19.13 -8.42
C LEU A 216 -1.22 18.64 -8.29
N ASP A 217 -0.22 19.53 -8.36
CA ASP A 217 1.19 19.17 -8.18
C ASP A 217 1.46 18.61 -6.77
N PHE A 218 0.93 19.26 -5.72
CA PHE A 218 1.13 18.81 -4.34
C PHE A 218 0.32 17.56 -3.99
N LEU A 219 -0.81 17.32 -4.65
CA LEU A 219 -1.62 16.14 -4.37
C LEU A 219 -1.22 14.93 -5.21
N ILE A 220 -0.92 15.11 -6.50
CA ILE A 220 -0.70 14.00 -7.44
C ILE A 220 0.74 13.96 -7.94
N GLY A 221 1.37 15.13 -8.13
CA GLY A 221 2.66 15.27 -8.79
C GLY A 221 3.90 14.99 -7.93
N TRP A 222 3.79 15.01 -6.60
CA TRP A 222 4.92 14.92 -5.69
C TRP A 222 5.53 13.51 -5.52
#